data_AF-A0ABC8UZ24-F1
#
_entry.id   AF-A0ABC8UZ24-F1
#
_cell.length_a   1.000
_cell.length_b   1.000
_cell.length_c   1.000
_cell.angle_alpha   90.00
_cell.angle_beta   90.00
_cell.angle_gamma   90.00
#
_symmetry.space_group_name_H-M   'P 1'
#
loop_
_entity.id
_entity.type
_entity.pdbx_description
1 polymer ?
#
loop_
_entity_poly.entity_id
_entity_poly.type
_entity_poly.pdbx_seq_one_letter_code
_entity_poly.pdbx_strand_id
1 'polypeptide(L)'
;MALVVICGQPCSGKSTAAVCLAEALKDAESKPAVRVINETSFHLDRNESYADMVAEKNLRGVLRSEVDRSLSKDNIIVVDSLNSIKGYRYELWCLARAAGIRYCVLYCEVEETECRKWNEERREKEEPAYDDKIFEDLVRRFEKPDRRNRWDSPLFELWPARDCIEKSSVAIVDAISYLTKKVDSKTMDVKVLQPTIATQNARFSEANSLYEMDRATQEVINVIVAAQSQAFGGPVNGISVSPGLPTINITRSVGLPELRRLRRTFVKLTGQSSLSGPPPPSDAESAKRMFVDYLNRELGTG
;
A
#
# COMPACT_ATOMS: atom_id res chain seq x y z
N MET A 1 -9.18 -6.08 -6.81
CA MET A 1 -8.94 -4.97 -7.75
C MET A 1 -7.43 -4.70 -7.91
N ALA A 2 -6.99 -3.76 -8.77
CA ALA A 2 -5.62 -3.55 -9.24
C ALA A 2 -5.17 -2.07 -9.39
N LEU A 3 -3.86 -1.84 -9.29
CA LEU A 3 -3.15 -0.65 -9.76
C LEU A 3 -2.40 -0.98 -11.07
N VAL A 4 -2.66 -0.21 -12.12
CA VAL A 4 -1.98 -0.28 -13.42
C VAL A 4 -1.05 0.92 -13.54
N VAL A 5 0.25 0.68 -13.72
CA VAL A 5 1.24 1.72 -13.96
C VAL A 5 1.64 1.68 -15.42
N ILE A 6 1.34 2.74 -16.17
CA ILE A 6 1.76 2.84 -17.57
C ILE A 6 3.12 3.52 -17.62
N CYS A 7 4.10 2.94 -18.30
CA CYS A 7 5.42 3.56 -18.45
C CYS A 7 5.88 3.51 -19.91
N GLY A 8 6.86 4.36 -20.24
CA GLY A 8 7.39 4.50 -21.58
C GLY A 8 8.04 5.86 -21.80
N GLN A 9 8.82 5.98 -22.86
CA GLN A 9 9.48 7.23 -23.26
C GLN A 9 8.49 8.40 -23.37
N PRO A 10 8.91 9.67 -23.24
CA PRO A 10 8.01 10.80 -23.54
C PRO A 10 7.40 10.62 -24.94
N CYS A 11 6.13 10.98 -25.08
CA CYS A 11 5.35 10.83 -26.33
C CYS A 11 5.08 9.40 -26.84
N SER A 12 5.50 8.33 -26.15
CA SER A 12 5.29 6.92 -26.56
C SER A 12 3.83 6.39 -26.61
N GLY A 13 2.80 7.25 -26.60
CA GLY A 13 1.40 6.80 -26.68
C GLY A 13 0.77 6.30 -25.37
N LYS A 14 1.40 6.58 -24.21
CA LYS A 14 0.88 6.17 -22.89
C LYS A 14 -0.56 6.61 -22.62
N SER A 15 -0.90 7.87 -22.88
CA SER A 15 -2.26 8.38 -22.66
C SER A 15 -3.27 7.71 -23.58
N THR A 16 -2.89 7.40 -24.82
CA THR A 16 -3.72 6.60 -25.74
C THR A 16 -3.95 5.19 -25.20
N ALA A 17 -2.91 4.55 -24.66
CA ALA A 17 -3.03 3.25 -23.99
C ALA A 17 -3.93 3.31 -22.75
N ALA A 18 -3.83 4.38 -21.96
CA ALA A 18 -4.64 4.60 -20.76
C ALA A 18 -6.13 4.70 -21.10
N VAL A 19 -6.46 5.53 -22.09
CA VAL A 19 -7.83 5.71 -22.58
C VAL A 19 -8.36 4.40 -23.16
N CYS A 20 -7.59 3.76 -24.04
CA CYS A 20 -7.98 2.49 -24.67
C CYS A 20 -8.27 1.40 -23.62
N LEU A 21 -7.37 1.21 -22.65
CA LEU A 21 -7.56 0.26 -21.56
C LEU A 21 -8.77 0.60 -20.70
N ALA A 22 -8.94 1.87 -20.34
CA ALA A 22 -10.05 2.30 -19.49
C ALA A 22 -11.41 2.10 -20.19
N GLU A 23 -11.50 2.37 -21.49
CA GLU A 23 -12.71 2.10 -22.27
C GLU A 23 -12.96 0.60 -22.41
N ALA A 24 -11.94 -0.19 -22.74
CA ALA A 24 -12.10 -1.63 -22.87
C ALA A 24 -12.51 -2.31 -21.56
N LEU A 25 -12.04 -1.79 -20.41
CA LEU A 25 -12.50 -2.23 -19.08
C LEU A 25 -13.96 -1.84 -18.80
N LYS A 26 -14.45 -0.70 -19.29
CA LYS A 26 -15.87 -0.31 -19.17
C LYS A 26 -16.78 -1.21 -20.00
N ASP A 27 -16.27 -1.70 -21.14
CA ASP A 27 -16.99 -2.61 -22.03
C ASP A 27 -16.97 -4.07 -21.55
N ALA A 28 -16.07 -4.42 -20.63
CA ALA A 28 -15.98 -5.77 -20.06
C ALA A 28 -17.23 -6.15 -19.24
N GLU A 29 -17.61 -7.42 -19.24
CA GLU A 29 -18.80 -7.93 -18.54
C GLU A 29 -18.84 -7.56 -17.06
N SER A 30 -17.69 -7.57 -16.39
CA SER A 30 -17.58 -7.23 -14.96
C SER A 30 -17.78 -5.75 -14.65
N LYS A 31 -17.69 -4.86 -15.65
CA LYS A 31 -17.80 -3.38 -15.54
C LYS A 31 -17.14 -2.81 -14.28
N PRO A 32 -15.85 -3.08 -14.03
CA PRO A 32 -15.16 -2.56 -12.86
C PRO A 32 -15.19 -1.04 -12.86
N ALA A 33 -15.25 -0.42 -11.67
CA ALA A 33 -15.02 1.01 -11.56
C ALA A 33 -13.56 1.29 -11.96
N VAL A 34 -13.34 2.16 -12.96
CA VAL A 34 -12.00 2.53 -13.44
C VAL A 34 -11.77 4.01 -13.27
N ARG A 35 -10.62 4.38 -12.72
CA ARG A 35 -10.17 5.78 -12.62
C ARG A 35 -8.77 5.93 -13.20
N VAL A 36 -8.61 6.90 -14.10
CA VAL A 36 -7.32 7.30 -14.65
C VAL A 36 -6.80 8.49 -13.83
N ILE A 37 -5.54 8.43 -13.41
CA ILE A 37 -4.81 9.50 -12.72
C ILE A 37 -3.68 9.92 -13.65
N ASN A 38 -3.65 11.20 -14.03
CA ASN A 38 -2.64 11.81 -14.88
C ASN A 38 -2.37 13.27 -14.50
N GLU A 39 -1.35 13.88 -15.09
CA GLU A 39 -0.95 15.26 -14.81
C GLU A 39 -2.05 16.28 -15.18
N THR A 40 -2.73 16.05 -16.31
CA THR A 40 -3.77 16.95 -16.82
C THR A 40 -4.97 17.07 -15.89
N SER A 41 -5.30 16.00 -15.15
CA SER A 41 -6.36 16.01 -14.13
C SER A 41 -6.08 16.97 -12.96
N PHE A 42 -4.83 17.40 -12.79
CA PHE A 42 -4.40 18.35 -11.76
C PHE A 42 -4.05 19.73 -12.33
N HIS A 43 -4.35 19.99 -13.60
CA HIS A 43 -3.96 21.21 -14.31
C HIS A 43 -2.44 21.46 -14.27
N LEU A 44 -1.65 20.38 -14.28
CA LEU A 44 -0.19 20.46 -14.29
C LEU A 44 0.32 20.46 -15.73
N ASP A 45 1.01 21.53 -16.11
CA ASP A 45 1.67 21.61 -17.41
C ASP A 45 2.91 20.71 -17.44
N ARG A 46 3.18 20.09 -18.59
CA ARG A 46 4.30 19.15 -18.74
C ARG A 46 5.66 19.84 -18.71
N ASN A 47 5.80 21.02 -19.32
CA ASN A 47 7.08 21.70 -19.36
C ASN A 47 7.39 22.32 -18.01
N GLU A 48 6.38 22.83 -17.30
CA GLU A 48 6.54 23.27 -15.90
C GLU A 48 6.87 22.09 -14.97
N SER A 49 6.15 20.97 -15.09
CA SER A 49 6.32 19.83 -14.18
C SER A 49 7.63 19.09 -14.34
N TYR A 50 8.28 19.20 -15.50
CA TYR A 50 9.57 18.57 -15.81
C TYR A 50 10.69 19.60 -16.06
N ALA A 51 10.50 20.86 -15.68
CA ALA A 51 11.49 21.92 -15.86
C ALA A 51 12.78 21.66 -15.05
N ASP A 52 12.63 21.11 -13.85
CA ASP A 52 13.73 20.77 -12.95
C ASP A 52 13.38 19.62 -11.99
N MET A 53 14.38 19.19 -11.20
CA MET A 53 14.25 18.09 -10.24
C MET A 53 13.24 18.36 -9.11
N VAL A 54 13.04 19.62 -8.72
CA VAL A 54 12.12 20.00 -7.64
C VAL A 54 10.69 19.95 -8.17
N ALA A 55 10.44 20.51 -9.34
CA ALA A 55 9.15 20.43 -10.03
C ALA A 55 8.75 18.97 -10.27
N GLU A 56 9.66 18.14 -10.79
CA GLU A 56 9.38 16.73 -11.05
C GLU A 56 9.12 15.96 -9.73
N LYS A 57 9.86 16.26 -8.67
CA LYS A 57 9.62 15.67 -7.35
C LYS A 57 8.24 16.04 -6.81
N ASN A 58 7.82 17.29 -6.96
CA ASN A 58 6.50 17.75 -6.53
C ASN A 58 5.39 17.09 -7.34
N LEU A 59 5.55 17.01 -8.66
CA LEU A 59 4.65 16.27 -9.55
C LEU A 59 4.44 14.83 -9.06
N ARG A 60 5.53 14.09 -8.86
CA ARG A 60 5.49 12.71 -8.37
C ARG A 60 4.81 12.62 -7.00
N GLY A 61 5.04 13.60 -6.13
CA GLY A 61 4.38 13.70 -4.82
C GLY A 61 2.85 13.85 -4.93
N VAL A 62 2.38 14.71 -5.84
CA VAL A 62 0.95 14.94 -6.11
C VAL A 62 0.30 13.67 -6.65
N LEU A 63 0.86 13.09 -7.73
CA LEU A 63 0.34 11.87 -8.35
C LEU A 63 0.31 10.70 -7.37
N ARG A 64 1.41 10.48 -6.64
CA ARG A 64 1.51 9.43 -5.61
C ARG A 64 0.44 9.61 -4.52
N SER A 65 0.22 10.84 -4.06
CA SER A 65 -0.78 11.12 -3.03
C SER A 65 -2.20 10.86 -3.54
N GLU A 66 -2.49 11.16 -4.80
CA GLU A 66 -3.79 10.80 -5.38
C GLU A 66 -3.96 9.29 -5.52
N VAL A 67 -2.92 8.59 -5.98
CA VAL A 67 -2.95 7.13 -6.08
C VAL A 67 -3.29 6.54 -4.73
N ASP A 68 -2.53 6.89 -3.69
CA ASP A 68 -2.73 6.38 -2.32
C ASP A 68 -4.17 6.57 -1.82
N ARG A 69 -4.73 7.78 -2.02
CA ARG A 69 -6.12 8.08 -1.63
C ARG A 69 -7.18 7.35 -2.48
N SER A 70 -6.83 6.97 -3.70
CA SER A 70 -7.77 6.35 -4.65
C SER A 70 -7.78 4.83 -4.60
N LEU A 71 -6.76 4.20 -4.01
CA LEU A 71 -6.69 2.75 -3.88
C LEU A 71 -7.78 2.23 -2.92
N SER A 72 -8.61 1.30 -3.40
CA SER A 72 -9.55 0.53 -2.56
C SER A 72 -9.40 -0.98 -2.79
N LYS A 73 -10.46 -1.80 -2.64
CA LYS A 73 -10.51 -3.18 -3.15
C LYS A 73 -11.48 -3.36 -4.34
N ASP A 74 -12.11 -2.26 -4.79
CA ASP A 74 -13.28 -2.28 -5.67
C ASP A 74 -13.12 -1.50 -7.00
N ASN A 75 -12.18 -0.54 -7.10
CA ASN A 75 -11.91 0.29 -8.31
C ASN A 75 -10.51 0.16 -8.98
N ILE A 76 -10.38 -0.22 -10.25
CA ILE A 76 -9.08 -0.23 -10.92
C ILE A 76 -8.53 1.20 -11.08
N ILE A 77 -7.29 1.42 -10.63
CA ILE A 77 -6.58 2.70 -10.82
C ILE A 77 -5.56 2.56 -11.94
N VAL A 78 -5.61 3.45 -12.92
CA VAL A 78 -4.63 3.53 -14.03
C VAL A 78 -3.82 4.82 -13.85
N VAL A 79 -2.50 4.69 -13.73
CA VAL A 79 -1.57 5.83 -13.63
C VAL A 79 -0.98 6.11 -15.00
N ASP A 80 -1.53 7.13 -15.67
CA ASP A 80 -1.05 7.67 -16.94
C ASP A 80 -0.12 8.84 -16.66
N SER A 81 1.17 8.56 -16.55
CA SER A 81 2.25 9.52 -16.36
C SER A 81 3.52 8.94 -17.01
N LEU A 82 4.66 9.66 -16.99
CA LEU A 82 5.92 9.11 -17.48
C LEU A 82 6.32 7.81 -16.77
N ASN A 83 6.21 7.77 -15.44
CA ASN A 83 6.65 6.65 -14.61
C ASN A 83 8.06 6.14 -15.03
N SER A 84 8.93 7.10 -15.38
CA SER A 84 10.17 6.87 -16.15
C SER A 84 11.29 6.23 -15.34
N ILE A 85 11.30 6.45 -14.04
CA ILE A 85 12.33 5.92 -13.13
C ILE A 85 11.82 4.73 -12.32
N LYS A 86 12.69 3.73 -12.16
CA LYS A 86 12.49 2.51 -11.38
C LYS A 86 12.09 2.81 -9.94
N GLY A 87 12.71 3.80 -9.31
CA GLY A 87 12.42 4.18 -7.92
C GLY A 87 10.97 4.59 -7.71
N TYR A 88 10.39 5.37 -8.64
CA TYR A 88 9.01 5.81 -8.54
C TYR A 88 8.01 4.67 -8.80
N ARG A 89 8.31 3.78 -9.76
CA ARG A 89 7.49 2.57 -10.00
C ARG A 89 7.47 1.66 -8.77
N TYR A 90 8.60 1.55 -8.06
CA TYR A 90 8.68 0.83 -6.78
C TYR A 90 7.82 1.47 -5.68
N GLU A 91 7.79 2.80 -5.58
CA GLU A 91 6.92 3.50 -4.62
C GLU A 91 5.44 3.20 -4.89
N LEU A 92 5.01 3.25 -6.16
CA LEU A 92 3.64 2.91 -6.55
C LEU A 92 3.31 1.43 -6.28
N TRP A 93 4.26 0.53 -6.51
CA TRP A 93 4.12 -0.88 -6.16
C TRP A 93 3.96 -1.07 -4.64
N CYS A 94 4.69 -0.32 -3.82
CA CYS A 94 4.54 -0.36 -2.36
C CYS A 94 3.12 0.06 -1.93
N LEU A 95 2.52 1.07 -2.57
CA LEU A 95 1.12 1.46 -2.31
C LEU A 95 0.14 0.33 -2.67
N ALA A 96 0.30 -0.28 -3.86
CA ALA A 96 -0.53 -1.42 -4.24
C ALA A 96 -0.37 -2.61 -3.28
N ARG A 97 0.86 -2.85 -2.80
CA ARG A 97 1.14 -3.89 -1.82
C ARG A 97 0.49 -3.59 -0.47
N ALA A 98 0.56 -2.34 -0.01
CA ALA A 98 -0.07 -1.87 1.22
C ALA A 98 -1.60 -2.04 1.18
N ALA A 99 -2.23 -1.68 0.06
CA ALA A 99 -3.65 -1.83 -0.17
C ALA A 99 -4.09 -3.30 -0.38
N GLY A 100 -3.14 -4.23 -0.55
CA GLY A 100 -3.42 -5.64 -0.78
C GLY A 100 -4.16 -5.87 -2.10
N ILE A 101 -3.77 -5.15 -3.16
CA ILE A 101 -4.37 -5.24 -4.50
C ILE A 101 -3.38 -5.80 -5.52
N ARG A 102 -3.85 -6.08 -6.73
CA ARG A 102 -2.97 -6.46 -7.85
C ARG A 102 -2.17 -5.25 -8.31
N TYR A 103 -1.05 -5.52 -8.95
CA TYR A 103 -0.21 -4.52 -9.60
C TYR A 103 0.23 -5.04 -10.96
N CYS A 104 0.32 -4.17 -11.96
CA CYS A 104 0.97 -4.46 -13.22
C CYS A 104 1.58 -3.22 -13.87
N VAL A 105 2.69 -3.43 -14.59
CA VAL A 105 3.27 -2.43 -15.49
C VAL A 105 2.78 -2.71 -16.91
N LEU A 106 2.19 -1.70 -17.55
CA LEU A 106 1.91 -1.66 -18.99
C LEU A 106 2.97 -0.78 -19.65
N TYR A 107 3.84 -1.36 -20.46
CA TYR A 107 4.96 -0.67 -21.07
C TYR A 107 4.66 -0.32 -22.53
N CYS A 108 4.72 0.97 -22.88
CA CYS A 108 4.71 1.42 -24.26
C CYS A 108 6.15 1.50 -24.79
N GLU A 109 6.55 0.52 -25.58
CA GLU A 109 7.87 0.45 -26.18
C GLU A 109 7.89 1.18 -27.52
N VAL A 110 8.62 2.29 -27.56
CA VAL A 110 8.82 3.14 -28.73
C VAL A 110 10.27 3.64 -28.72
N GLU A 111 10.91 3.61 -29.88
CA GLU A 111 12.26 4.14 -30.06
C GLU A 111 12.29 5.67 -29.91
N GLU A 112 13.44 6.21 -29.51
CA GLU A 112 13.62 7.65 -29.31
C GLU A 112 13.27 8.45 -30.57
N THR A 113 13.67 7.97 -31.74
CA THR A 113 13.47 8.66 -33.02
C THR A 113 12.00 8.90 -33.33
N GLU A 114 11.15 7.89 -33.08
CA GLU A 114 9.70 8.00 -33.26
C GLU A 114 9.09 8.91 -32.18
N CYS A 115 9.54 8.81 -30.93
CA CYS A 115 9.08 9.69 -29.86
C CYS A 115 9.36 11.17 -30.16
N ARG A 116 10.53 11.47 -30.75
CA ARG A 116 10.93 12.82 -31.16
C ARG A 116 10.05 13.34 -32.28
N LYS A 117 9.89 12.53 -33.33
CA LYS A 117 9.01 12.84 -34.45
C LYS A 117 7.58 13.14 -33.99
N TRP A 118 7.02 12.32 -33.12
CA TRP A 118 5.68 12.57 -32.57
C TRP A 118 5.60 13.81 -31.67
N ASN A 119 6.69 14.17 -30.99
CA ASN A 119 6.75 15.42 -30.23
C ASN A 119 6.75 16.65 -31.16
N GLU A 120 7.47 16.58 -32.29
CA GLU A 120 7.50 17.62 -33.33
C GLU A 120 6.14 17.75 -34.01
N GLU A 121 5.53 16.64 -34.45
CA GLU A 121 4.19 16.63 -35.06
C GLU A 121 3.11 17.21 -34.14
N ARG A 122 3.20 16.96 -32.82
CA ARG A 122 2.30 17.57 -31.83
C ARG A 122 2.46 19.08 -31.79
N ARG A 123 3.71 19.58 -31.84
CA ARG A 123 4.01 21.01 -31.86
C ARG A 123 3.44 21.68 -33.11
N GLU A 124 3.55 21.03 -34.27
CA GLU A 124 2.97 21.51 -35.53
C GLU A 124 1.43 21.60 -35.48
N LYS A 125 0.80 20.70 -34.72
CA LYS A 125 -0.66 20.67 -34.51
C LYS A 125 -1.15 21.56 -33.36
N GLU A 126 -0.26 22.35 -32.75
CA GLU A 126 -0.56 23.14 -31.55
C GLU A 126 -1.08 22.28 -30.37
N GLU A 127 -0.74 20.99 -30.36
CA GLU A 127 -1.02 20.09 -29.25
C GLU A 127 0.05 20.22 -28.16
N PRO A 128 -0.27 19.89 -26.90
CA PRO A 128 0.72 19.85 -25.84
C PRO A 128 1.93 18.98 -26.23
N ALA A 129 3.12 19.58 -26.24
CA ALA A 129 4.40 18.97 -26.62
C ALA A 129 5.49 19.37 -25.60
N TYR A 130 6.54 18.55 -25.47
CA TYR A 130 7.68 18.87 -24.63
C TYR A 130 8.62 19.84 -25.36
N ASP A 131 9.22 20.76 -24.62
CA ASP A 131 10.36 21.55 -25.09
C ASP A 131 11.56 20.65 -25.33
N ASP A 132 12.40 21.00 -26.32
CA ASP A 132 13.49 20.11 -26.77
C ASP A 132 14.44 19.74 -25.63
N LYS A 133 14.80 20.72 -24.79
CA LYS A 133 15.68 20.50 -23.64
C LYS A 133 15.08 19.50 -22.63
N ILE A 134 13.77 19.60 -22.38
CA ILE A 134 13.06 18.73 -21.44
C ILE A 134 12.92 17.34 -22.05
N PHE A 135 12.55 17.24 -23.33
CA PHE A 135 12.44 15.98 -24.06
C PHE A 135 13.75 15.19 -24.02
N GLU A 136 14.87 15.84 -24.36
CA GLU A 136 16.21 15.24 -24.34
C GLU A 136 16.58 14.69 -22.96
N ASP A 137 16.33 15.47 -21.92
CA ASP A 137 16.60 15.07 -20.55
C ASP A 137 15.75 13.85 -20.12
N LEU A 138 14.45 13.88 -20.43
CA LEU A 138 13.52 12.80 -20.13
C LEU A 138 13.89 11.49 -20.83
N VAL A 139 14.27 11.56 -22.11
CA VAL A 139 14.68 10.39 -22.89
C VAL A 139 15.94 9.75 -22.31
N ARG A 140 16.94 10.56 -21.96
CA ARG A 140 18.23 10.08 -21.42
C ARG A 140 18.09 9.43 -20.05
N ARG A 141 17.15 9.91 -19.24
CA ARG A 141 16.90 9.40 -17.87
C ARG A 141 15.89 8.25 -17.81
N PHE A 142 15.32 7.83 -18.93
CA PHE A 142 14.32 6.77 -18.94
C PHE A 142 14.94 5.42 -18.58
N GLU A 143 14.42 4.80 -17.52
CA GLU A 143 14.84 3.48 -17.06
C GLU A 143 13.82 2.44 -17.52
N LYS A 144 14.16 1.68 -18.57
CA LYS A 144 13.32 0.59 -19.10
C LYS A 144 12.89 -0.38 -17.98
N PRO A 145 11.62 -0.80 -17.94
CA PRO A 145 11.13 -1.74 -16.93
C PRO A 145 11.86 -3.09 -17.03
N ASP A 146 12.31 -3.61 -15.89
CA ASP A 146 13.16 -4.82 -15.85
C ASP A 146 12.35 -6.07 -15.45
N ARG A 147 12.22 -7.01 -16.39
CA ARG A 147 11.54 -8.31 -16.23
C ARG A 147 12.06 -9.15 -15.06
N ARG A 148 13.30 -8.94 -14.60
CA ARG A 148 13.89 -9.66 -13.45
C ARG A 148 13.28 -9.20 -12.12
N ASN A 149 12.80 -7.96 -12.07
CA ASN A 149 12.19 -7.39 -10.88
C ASN A 149 10.68 -7.66 -10.92
N ARG A 150 10.16 -8.49 -10.01
CA ARG A 150 8.71 -8.82 -9.95
C ARG A 150 7.80 -7.60 -9.95
N TRP A 151 8.23 -6.52 -9.31
CA TRP A 151 7.49 -5.26 -9.19
C TRP A 151 7.71 -4.31 -10.37
N ASP A 152 8.74 -4.54 -11.20
CA ASP A 152 9.07 -3.68 -12.35
C ASP A 152 8.83 -4.39 -13.68
N SER A 153 8.46 -5.67 -13.65
CA SER A 153 8.30 -6.48 -14.85
C SER A 153 7.19 -5.87 -15.74
N PRO A 154 7.48 -5.56 -17.00
CA PRO A 154 6.48 -5.15 -17.98
C PRO A 154 5.57 -6.36 -18.27
N LEU A 155 4.45 -6.45 -17.57
CA LEU A 155 3.53 -7.59 -17.72
C LEU A 155 2.79 -7.55 -19.06
N PHE A 156 2.60 -6.35 -19.59
CA PHE A 156 1.97 -6.10 -20.87
C PHE A 156 2.82 -5.09 -21.63
N GLU A 157 3.14 -5.38 -22.89
CA GLU A 157 3.98 -4.54 -23.74
C GLU A 157 3.21 -4.15 -24.99
N LEU A 158 3.14 -2.84 -25.25
CA LEU A 158 2.60 -2.26 -26.46
C LEU A 158 3.74 -1.78 -27.34
N TRP A 159 3.56 -1.85 -28.66
CA TRP A 159 4.51 -1.38 -29.66
C TRP A 159 3.88 -0.30 -30.55
N PRO A 160 3.54 0.89 -30.03
CA PRO A 160 2.69 1.88 -30.73
C PRO A 160 3.18 2.34 -32.11
N ALA A 161 4.50 2.27 -32.36
CA ALA A 161 5.09 2.63 -33.65
C ALA A 161 4.96 1.52 -34.71
N ARG A 162 4.79 0.27 -34.29
CA ARG A 162 4.60 -0.90 -35.17
C ARG A 162 3.12 -1.26 -35.29
N ASP A 163 2.44 -1.23 -34.15
CA ASP A 163 1.06 -1.65 -33.99
C ASP A 163 0.24 -0.46 -33.47
N CYS A 164 -0.93 -0.22 -34.04
CA CYS A 164 -1.87 0.74 -33.46
C CYS A 164 -2.33 0.27 -32.07
N ILE A 165 -2.61 1.24 -31.18
CA ILE A 165 -3.17 0.95 -29.86
C ILE A 165 -4.69 0.84 -30.00
N GLU A 166 -5.21 -0.38 -29.90
CA GLU A 166 -6.63 -0.68 -30.05
C GLU A 166 -7.11 -1.59 -28.91
N LYS A 167 -8.44 -1.66 -28.71
CA LYS A 167 -9.03 -2.53 -27.70
C LYS A 167 -8.76 -4.02 -27.98
N SER A 168 -8.54 -4.35 -29.25
CA SER A 168 -8.18 -5.66 -29.79
C SER A 168 -6.69 -6.00 -29.62
N SER A 169 -5.82 -5.03 -29.29
CA SER A 169 -4.39 -5.28 -29.10
C SER A 169 -4.19 -6.35 -28.03
N VAL A 170 -3.34 -7.34 -28.32
CA VAL A 170 -3.11 -8.51 -27.44
C VAL A 170 -2.79 -8.08 -26.01
N ALA A 171 -1.91 -7.08 -25.83
CA ALA A 171 -1.56 -6.55 -24.52
C ALA A 171 -2.74 -5.94 -23.75
N ILE A 172 -3.70 -5.30 -24.44
CA ILE A 172 -4.90 -4.74 -23.82
C ILE A 172 -5.86 -5.86 -23.41
N VAL A 173 -6.07 -6.84 -24.29
CA VAL A 173 -6.92 -8.01 -24.01
C VAL A 173 -6.37 -8.81 -22.81
N ASP A 174 -5.07 -9.08 -22.81
CA ASP A 174 -4.38 -9.79 -21.72
C ASP A 174 -4.43 -8.98 -20.41
N ALA A 175 -4.28 -7.66 -20.48
CA ALA A 175 -4.44 -6.79 -19.32
C ALA A 175 -5.87 -6.87 -18.75
N ILE A 176 -6.91 -6.79 -19.58
CA ILE A 176 -8.31 -6.90 -19.12
C ILE A 176 -8.55 -8.26 -18.47
N SER A 177 -8.08 -9.33 -19.10
CA SER A 177 -8.18 -10.70 -18.56
C SER A 177 -7.53 -10.78 -17.16
N TYR A 178 -6.30 -10.29 -17.02
CA TYR A 178 -5.59 -10.24 -15.74
C TYR A 178 -6.31 -9.39 -14.67
N LEU A 179 -6.83 -8.23 -15.07
CA LEU A 179 -7.44 -7.27 -14.15
C LEU A 179 -8.83 -7.71 -13.68
N THR A 180 -9.58 -8.43 -14.52
CA THR A 180 -10.97 -8.87 -14.24
C THR A 180 -11.06 -10.31 -13.74
N LYS A 181 -10.00 -11.11 -13.86
CA LYS A 181 -9.96 -12.50 -13.38
C LYS A 181 -10.43 -12.58 -11.92
N LYS A 182 -11.44 -13.41 -11.65
CA LYS A 182 -11.90 -13.68 -10.29
C LYS A 182 -10.80 -14.39 -9.51
N VAL A 183 -10.54 -13.94 -8.28
CA VAL A 183 -9.64 -14.65 -7.37
C VAL A 183 -10.39 -15.88 -6.88
N ASP A 184 -10.06 -17.06 -7.37
CA ASP A 184 -10.55 -18.28 -6.75
C ASP A 184 -9.66 -18.60 -5.56
N SER A 185 -10.27 -18.75 -4.37
CA SER A 185 -9.59 -19.08 -3.10
C SER A 185 -8.71 -20.33 -3.16
N LYS A 186 -8.92 -21.19 -4.16
CA LYS A 186 -8.16 -22.43 -4.40
C LYS A 186 -6.92 -22.23 -5.28
N THR A 187 -6.89 -21.20 -6.11
CA THR A 187 -5.75 -20.90 -6.99
C THR A 187 -5.05 -19.63 -6.51
N MET A 188 -3.88 -19.78 -5.90
CA MET A 188 -2.99 -18.64 -5.59
C MET A 188 -2.45 -17.93 -6.85
N ASP A 189 -2.95 -18.28 -8.05
CA ASP A 189 -2.50 -17.81 -9.35
C ASP A 189 -2.75 -16.33 -9.62
N VAL A 190 -3.76 -15.76 -8.95
CA VAL A 190 -4.04 -14.34 -9.11
C VAL A 190 -3.26 -13.59 -8.04
N LYS A 191 -2.08 -13.07 -8.42
CA LYS A 191 -1.08 -12.37 -7.58
C LYS A 191 -1.60 -11.07 -6.95
N VAL A 192 -2.68 -11.13 -6.18
CA VAL A 192 -3.05 -10.10 -5.22
C VAL A 192 -1.88 -9.96 -4.26
N LEU A 193 -1.32 -8.75 -4.18
CA LEU A 193 -0.18 -8.51 -3.31
C LEU A 193 -0.62 -8.67 -1.86
N GLN A 194 0.24 -9.28 -1.05
CA GLN A 194 0.02 -9.40 0.39
C GLN A 194 0.79 -8.27 1.09
N PRO A 195 0.11 -7.45 1.90
CA PRO A 195 0.77 -6.43 2.71
C PRO A 195 1.82 -7.08 3.62
N THR A 196 2.99 -6.47 3.71
CA THR A 196 4.01 -6.82 4.70
C THR A 196 4.13 -5.74 5.75
N ILE A 197 4.74 -6.05 6.91
CA ILE A 197 5.01 -5.08 7.98
C ILE A 197 5.63 -3.77 7.45
N ALA A 198 6.54 -3.87 6.47
CA ALA A 198 7.21 -2.71 5.86
C ALA A 198 6.33 -1.86 4.93
N THR A 199 5.16 -2.35 4.52
CA THR A 199 4.21 -1.64 3.63
C THR A 199 2.88 -1.35 4.31
N GLN A 200 2.64 -1.87 5.52
CA GLN A 200 1.45 -1.51 6.27
C GLN A 200 1.65 -0.13 6.91
N ASN A 201 0.80 0.82 6.53
CA ASN A 201 0.64 2.04 7.31
C ASN A 201 0.20 1.66 8.71
N ALA A 202 0.80 2.26 9.75
CA ALA A 202 0.36 2.08 11.12
C ALA A 202 -1.15 2.35 11.18
N ARG A 203 -1.95 1.33 11.54
CA ARG A 203 -3.39 1.52 11.69
C ARG A 203 -3.58 2.66 12.68
N PHE A 204 -4.35 3.68 12.32
CA PHE A 204 -4.80 4.67 13.28
C PHE A 204 -5.62 3.91 14.32
N SER A 205 -5.03 3.71 15.50
CA SER A 205 -5.79 3.34 16.69
C SER A 205 -6.84 4.42 16.87
N GLU A 206 -8.13 4.08 16.98
CA GLU A 206 -9.15 5.06 17.36
C GLU A 206 -8.62 5.83 18.57
N ALA A 207 -8.74 7.16 18.60
CA ALA A 207 -8.10 8.03 19.60
C ALA A 207 -8.37 7.58 21.07
N ASN A 208 -9.45 6.82 21.30
CA ASN A 208 -9.83 6.28 22.60
C ASN A 208 -9.20 4.91 22.95
N SER A 209 -8.78 4.12 21.96
CA SER A 209 -8.32 2.73 22.18
C SER A 209 -7.02 2.62 22.98
N LEU A 210 -6.07 3.54 22.78
CA LEU A 210 -4.83 3.58 23.57
C LEU A 210 -5.09 3.98 25.02
N TYR A 211 -5.98 4.96 25.23
CA TYR A 211 -6.39 5.40 26.57
C TYR A 211 -7.12 4.30 27.33
N GLU A 212 -8.09 3.64 26.69
CA GLU A 212 -8.84 2.51 27.28
C GLU A 212 -7.93 1.33 27.62
N MET A 213 -6.94 1.03 26.76
CA MET A 213 -5.95 -0.01 27.03
C MET A 213 -5.02 0.36 28.20
N ASP A 214 -4.52 1.59 28.26
CA ASP A 214 -3.68 2.05 29.36
C ASP A 214 -4.44 2.02 30.71
N ARG A 215 -5.72 2.42 30.69
CA ARG A 215 -6.61 2.33 31.85
C ARG A 215 -6.85 0.89 32.27
N ALA A 216 -7.25 0.02 31.34
CA ALA A 216 -7.52 -1.39 31.58
C ALA A 216 -6.32 -2.14 32.17
N THR A 217 -5.12 -1.91 31.62
CA THR A 217 -3.89 -2.55 32.13
C THR A 217 -3.47 -2.01 33.49
N GLN A 218 -3.71 -0.73 33.79
CA GLN A 218 -3.50 -0.15 35.12
C GLN A 218 -4.46 -0.74 36.17
N GLU A 219 -5.72 -0.98 35.81
CA GLU A 219 -6.69 -1.63 36.70
C GLU A 219 -6.22 -3.05 37.10
N VAL A 220 -5.74 -3.84 36.14
CA VAL A 220 -5.16 -5.17 36.40
C VAL A 220 -3.97 -5.11 37.37
N ILE A 221 -3.04 -4.15 37.18
CA ILE A 221 -1.90 -3.96 38.09
C ILE A 221 -2.36 -3.64 39.50
N ASN A 222 -3.35 -2.75 39.65
CA ASN A 222 -3.86 -2.36 40.97
C ASN A 222 -4.46 -3.56 41.71
N VAL A 223 -5.20 -4.43 41.02
CA VAL A 223 -5.77 -5.66 41.60
C VAL A 223 -4.65 -6.61 42.07
N ILE A 224 -3.58 -6.78 41.29
CA ILE A 224 -2.43 -7.61 41.68
C ILE A 224 -1.75 -7.07 42.94
N VAL A 225 -1.48 -5.76 42.98
CA VAL A 225 -0.82 -5.11 44.12
C VAL A 225 -1.68 -5.23 45.38
N ALA A 226 -3.00 -5.07 45.27
CA ALA A 226 -3.93 -5.23 46.39
C ALA A 226 -3.98 -6.69 46.89
N ALA A 227 -3.95 -7.67 45.99
CA ALA A 227 -3.93 -9.08 46.37
C ALA A 227 -2.60 -9.48 47.06
N GLN A 228 -1.47 -8.94 46.58
CA GLN A 228 -0.16 -9.18 47.19
C GLN A 228 0.03 -8.51 48.56
N SER A 229 -0.60 -7.35 48.80
CA SER A 229 -0.54 -6.69 50.11
C SER A 229 -1.34 -7.44 51.17
N GLN A 230 -2.45 -8.08 50.80
CA GLN A 230 -3.25 -8.92 51.69
C GLN A 230 -2.60 -10.27 51.99
N ALA A 231 -1.76 -10.77 51.08
CA ALA A 231 -1.07 -12.05 51.23
C ALA A 231 0.25 -11.97 52.04
N PHE A 232 0.59 -10.80 52.60
CA PHE A 232 1.80 -10.59 53.42
C PHE A 232 3.10 -11.13 52.77
N GLY A 233 3.22 -11.04 51.44
CA GLY A 233 4.40 -11.50 50.70
C GLY A 233 4.45 -13.00 50.36
N GLY A 234 3.39 -13.77 50.67
CA GLY A 234 3.22 -15.15 50.22
C GLY A 234 2.78 -15.27 48.75
N PRO A 235 2.84 -16.49 48.17
CA PRO A 235 2.34 -16.75 46.82
C PRO A 235 0.82 -16.46 46.74
N VAL A 236 0.40 -15.80 45.66
CA VAL A 236 -1.00 -15.41 45.45
C VAL A 236 -1.55 -16.18 44.25
N ASN A 237 -2.40 -17.16 44.53
CA ASN A 237 -3.05 -17.97 43.51
C ASN A 237 -4.50 -17.52 43.32
N GLY A 238 -4.98 -17.51 42.08
CA GLY A 238 -6.38 -17.28 41.78
C GLY A 238 -6.85 -15.82 41.84
N ILE A 239 -6.01 -14.84 41.48
CA ILE A 239 -6.43 -13.43 41.48
C ILE A 239 -7.49 -13.23 40.39
N SER A 240 -8.70 -12.87 40.80
CA SER A 240 -9.83 -12.58 39.91
C SER A 240 -9.90 -11.07 39.63
N VAL A 241 -9.63 -10.68 38.39
CA VAL A 241 -9.68 -9.26 37.96
C VAL A 241 -11.11 -8.81 37.66
N SER A 242 -11.90 -9.62 36.95
CA SER A 242 -13.30 -9.34 36.62
C SER A 242 -14.03 -10.65 36.28
N PRO A 243 -15.37 -10.72 36.43
CA PRO A 243 -16.14 -11.93 36.12
C PRO A 243 -15.93 -12.38 34.67
N GLY A 244 -15.54 -13.64 34.45
CA GLY A 244 -15.34 -14.22 33.11
C GLY A 244 -13.92 -14.07 32.53
N LEU A 245 -12.99 -13.43 33.25
CA LEU A 245 -11.58 -13.39 32.89
C LEU A 245 -10.79 -14.55 33.53
N PRO A 246 -9.68 -15.01 32.91
CA PRO A 246 -8.78 -15.99 33.52
C PRO A 246 -8.23 -15.46 34.85
N THR A 247 -8.05 -16.35 35.82
CA THR A 247 -7.37 -15.98 37.07
C THR A 247 -5.87 -15.82 36.85
N ILE A 248 -5.27 -14.85 37.53
CA ILE A 248 -3.81 -14.67 37.53
C ILE A 248 -3.22 -15.50 38.66
N ASN A 249 -2.25 -16.35 38.33
CA ASN A 249 -1.49 -17.14 39.31
C ASN A 249 -0.08 -16.58 39.41
N ILE A 250 0.32 -16.15 40.60
CA ILE A 250 1.64 -15.58 40.82
C ILE A 250 2.39 -16.42 41.85
N THR A 251 3.38 -17.18 41.36
CA THR A 251 4.20 -18.10 42.14
C THR A 251 5.21 -17.41 43.06
N ARG A 252 5.54 -16.14 42.79
CA ARG A 252 6.44 -15.30 43.60
C ARG A 252 5.89 -13.88 43.76
N SER A 253 6.32 -13.13 44.77
CA SER A 253 6.00 -11.70 44.83
C SER A 253 6.61 -10.96 43.63
N VAL A 254 5.79 -10.18 42.92
CA VAL A 254 6.18 -9.37 41.75
C VAL A 254 6.07 -7.90 42.11
N GLY A 255 7.21 -7.19 42.13
CA GLY A 255 7.22 -5.78 42.52
C GLY A 255 6.54 -4.87 41.49
N LEU A 256 6.04 -3.72 41.95
CA LEU A 256 5.49 -2.68 41.08
C LEU A 256 6.42 -2.25 39.91
N PRO A 257 7.76 -2.16 40.08
CA PRO A 257 8.66 -1.85 38.97
C PRO A 257 8.63 -2.91 37.86
N GLU A 258 8.50 -4.19 38.23
CA GLU A 258 8.42 -5.31 37.29
C GLU A 258 7.08 -5.31 36.55
N LEU A 259 5.96 -5.14 37.27
CA LEU A 259 4.64 -5.00 36.66
C LEU A 259 4.56 -3.83 35.67
N ARG A 260 5.18 -2.68 36.00
CA ARG A 260 5.28 -1.53 35.09
C ARG A 260 6.15 -1.81 33.87
N ARG A 261 7.21 -2.63 34.01
CA ARG A 261 8.03 -3.06 32.87
C ARG A 261 7.23 -4.00 31.96
N LEU A 262 6.57 -5.02 32.52
CA LEU A 262 5.72 -5.95 31.79
C LEU A 262 4.61 -5.21 31.04
N ARG A 263 3.95 -4.23 31.68
CA ARG A 263 2.96 -3.37 31.00
C ARG A 263 3.56 -2.61 29.82
N ARG A 264 4.72 -1.95 29.98
CA ARG A 264 5.36 -1.24 28.86
C ARG A 264 5.70 -2.17 27.70
N THR A 265 6.19 -3.37 28.00
CA THR A 265 6.46 -4.40 26.99
C THR A 265 5.17 -4.82 26.28
N PHE A 266 4.10 -5.11 27.04
CA PHE A 266 2.79 -5.46 26.50
C PHE A 266 2.25 -4.35 25.58
N VAL A 267 2.18 -3.10 26.04
CA VAL A 267 1.68 -1.98 25.22
C VAL A 267 2.50 -1.81 23.94
N LYS A 268 3.82 -1.97 24.01
CA LYS A 268 4.69 -1.96 22.83
C LYS A 268 4.38 -3.12 21.87
N LEU A 269 4.22 -4.33 22.39
CA LEU A 269 3.90 -5.53 21.60
C LEU A 269 2.52 -5.43 20.95
N THR A 270 1.51 -4.95 21.67
CA THR A 270 0.14 -4.77 21.16
C THR A 270 0.08 -3.67 20.12
N GLY A 271 0.80 -2.55 20.33
CA GLY A 271 0.94 -1.50 19.33
C GLY A 271 1.63 -1.98 18.04
N GLN A 272 2.63 -2.86 18.15
CA GLN A 272 3.33 -3.47 17.01
C GLN A 272 2.54 -4.61 16.35
N SER A 273 1.74 -5.36 17.11
CA SER A 273 0.92 -6.49 16.63
C SER A 273 -0.21 -6.05 15.70
N SER A 274 -0.58 -4.77 15.72
CA SER A 274 -1.45 -4.13 14.72
C SER A 274 -1.00 -4.34 13.25
N LEU A 275 0.25 -4.77 13.04
CA LEU A 275 0.88 -4.91 11.72
C LEU A 275 0.94 -6.37 11.20
N SER A 276 0.70 -7.41 12.01
CA SER A 276 0.67 -8.83 11.55
C SER A 276 -0.01 -9.82 12.52
N GLY A 277 -0.42 -9.38 13.70
CA GLY A 277 -1.04 -10.20 14.74
C GLY A 277 -2.56 -9.99 14.83
N PRO A 278 -3.21 -10.63 15.81
CA PRO A 278 -4.61 -10.38 16.15
C PRO A 278 -4.86 -8.87 16.30
N PRO A 279 -6.06 -8.38 15.95
CA PRO A 279 -6.38 -6.96 16.06
C PRO A 279 -6.12 -6.46 17.49
N PRO A 280 -5.72 -5.19 17.67
CA PRO A 280 -5.66 -4.59 19.00
C PRO A 280 -7.02 -4.72 19.69
N PRO A 281 -7.05 -4.78 21.03
CA PRO A 281 -8.30 -4.93 21.77
C PRO A 281 -9.25 -3.77 21.43
N SER A 282 -10.50 -4.13 21.11
CA SER A 282 -11.55 -3.19 20.71
C SER A 282 -12.23 -2.51 21.90
N ASP A 283 -12.07 -3.06 23.10
CA ASP A 283 -12.71 -2.58 24.33
C ASP A 283 -11.84 -2.87 25.57
N ALA A 284 -12.22 -2.30 26.71
CA ALA A 284 -11.48 -2.46 27.96
C ALA A 284 -11.41 -3.92 28.45
N GLU A 285 -12.45 -4.72 28.23
CA GLU A 285 -12.51 -6.11 28.71
C GLU A 285 -11.60 -7.04 27.89
N SER A 286 -11.55 -6.87 26.58
CA SER A 286 -10.58 -7.54 25.71
C SER A 286 -9.15 -7.13 26.03
N ALA A 287 -8.90 -5.85 26.34
CA ALA A 287 -7.59 -5.39 26.79
C ALA A 287 -7.17 -6.03 28.11
N LYS A 288 -8.07 -6.12 29.10
CA LYS A 288 -7.83 -6.84 30.37
C LYS A 288 -7.51 -8.30 30.12
N ARG A 289 -8.30 -8.98 29.28
CA ARG A 289 -8.10 -10.41 28.96
C ARG A 289 -6.73 -10.66 28.34
N MET A 290 -6.37 -9.90 27.30
CA MET A 290 -5.08 -10.04 26.63
C MET A 290 -3.90 -9.77 27.56
N PHE A 291 -4.02 -8.79 28.45
CA PHE A 291 -2.97 -8.47 29.40
C PHE A 291 -2.85 -9.54 30.51
N VAL A 292 -3.97 -10.06 31.01
CA VAL A 292 -4.01 -11.20 31.95
C VAL A 292 -3.33 -12.44 31.34
N ASP A 293 -3.65 -12.77 30.09
CA ASP A 293 -3.02 -13.89 29.37
C ASP A 293 -1.52 -13.68 29.19
N TYR A 294 -1.11 -12.45 28.86
CA TYR A 294 0.31 -12.08 28.77
C TYR A 294 1.02 -12.25 30.12
N LEU A 295 0.44 -11.76 31.22
CA LEU A 295 1.00 -11.92 32.55
C LEU A 295 1.10 -13.39 32.96
N ASN A 296 0.09 -14.21 32.67
CA ASN A 296 0.13 -15.65 32.95
C ASN A 296 1.21 -16.37 32.14
N ARG A 297 1.54 -15.91 30.93
CA ARG A 297 2.68 -16.46 30.17
C ARG A 297 4.02 -16.06 30.78
N GLU A 298 4.20 -14.78 31.07
CA GLU A 298 5.49 -14.25 31.56
C GLU A 298 5.77 -14.64 33.03
N LEU A 299 4.73 -14.80 33.84
CA LEU A 299 4.82 -15.12 35.27
C LEU A 299 4.53 -16.58 35.59
N GLY A 300 3.85 -17.31 34.69
CA GLY A 300 3.50 -18.72 34.85
C GLY A 300 4.54 -19.71 34.31
N THR A 301 5.48 -19.27 33.47
CA THR A 301 6.68 -20.06 33.13
C THR A 301 7.78 -19.84 34.17
N GLY A 302 7.58 -20.45 35.34
CA GLY A 302 8.61 -20.65 36.36
C GLY A 302 8.76 -22.14 36.63
#